data_AF-A0A835Z412-F1
#
_entry.id   AF-A0A835Z412-F1
#
_cell.length_a   1.000
_cell.length_b   1.000
_cell.length_c   1.000
_cell.angle_alpha   90.00
_cell.angle_beta   90.00
_cell.angle_gamma   90.00
#
_symmetry.space_group_name_H-M   'P 1'
#
loop_
_entity.id
_entity.type
_entity.pdbx_description
1 polymer ?
#
loop_
_entity_poly.entity_id
_entity_poly.type
_entity_poly.pdbx_seq_one_letter_code
_entity_poly.pdbx_strand_id
1 'polypeptide(L)'
;LIDLFCGAGGFSQGAVQAGCEVTLAVDSWQKALDAHEQNHPGCRHVRMEMGGDMDEFVSFVQEHLSSRGIAMSQCHIHASPPCQPFS
;
A
#
# COMPACT_ATOMS: atom_id res chain seq x y z
N LEU A 1 0.64 6.63 5.24
CA LEU A 1 -0.27 6.39 4.10
C LEU A 1 -0.14 4.93 3.68
N ILE A 2 -1.25 4.25 3.45
CA ILE A 2 -1.29 2.91 2.87
C ILE A 2 -1.73 3.04 1.41
N ASP A 3 -0.95 2.51 0.48
CA ASP A 3 -1.23 2.52 -0.95
C ASP A 3 -1.58 1.10 -1.42
N LEU A 4 -2.86 0.87 -1.73
CA LEU A 4 -3.37 -0.41 -2.21
C LEU A 4 -3.50 -0.39 -3.73
N PHE A 5 -3.13 -1.49 -4.38
CA PHE A 5 -2.96 -1.54 -5.83
C PHE A 5 -1.92 -0.51 -6.29
N CYS A 6 -0.79 -0.45 -5.58
CA CYS A 6 0.19 0.64 -5.71
C CYS A 6 0.92 0.66 -7.07
N GLY A 7 0.90 -0.45 -7.81
CA GLY A 7 1.63 -0.59 -9.07
C GLY A 7 3.11 -0.22 -8.90
N ALA A 8 3.67 0.48 -9.88
CA ALA A 8 5.06 0.95 -9.81
C ALA A 8 5.27 2.19 -8.91
N GLY A 9 4.21 2.72 -8.28
CA GLY A 9 4.32 3.81 -7.30
C GLY A 9 4.02 5.23 -7.82
N GLY A 10 3.27 5.39 -8.91
CA GLY A 10 2.93 6.72 -9.44
C GLY A 10 2.19 7.61 -8.43
N PHE A 11 1.19 7.06 -7.75
CA PHE A 11 0.49 7.76 -6.66
C PHE A 11 1.42 8.00 -5.47
N SER A 12 2.12 6.94 -5.02
CA SER A 12 3.09 7.01 -3.91
C SER A 12 4.13 8.12 -4.11
N GLN A 13 4.66 8.29 -5.32
CA GLN A 13 5.57 9.38 -5.65
C GLN A 13 4.94 10.77 -5.46
N GLY A 14 3.69 10.95 -5.92
CA GLY A 14 2.96 12.20 -5.69
C GLY A 14 2.70 12.46 -4.20
N ALA A 15 2.34 11.41 -3.44
CA ALA A 15 2.15 11.51 -1.99
C ALA A 15 3.46 11.90 -1.27
N VAL A 16 4.58 11.29 -1.62
CA VAL A 16 5.91 11.65 -1.08
C VAL A 16 6.28 13.09 -1.42
N GLN A 17 6.04 13.54 -2.66
CA GLN A 17 6.25 14.94 -3.07
C GLN A 17 5.38 15.93 -2.28
N ALA A 18 4.18 15.52 -1.86
CA ALA A 18 3.30 16.30 -1.00
C ALA A 18 3.72 16.29 0.49
N GLY A 19 4.81 15.59 0.84
CA GLY A 19 5.31 15.49 2.21
C GLY A 19 4.67 14.36 3.04
N CYS A 20 3.90 13.48 2.41
CA CYS A 20 3.34 12.30 3.07
C CYS A 20 4.36 11.18 3.18
N GLU A 21 4.26 10.38 4.23
CA GLU A 21 5.00 9.12 4.37
C GLU A 21 4.14 7.94 3.89
N VAL A 22 4.62 7.20 2.89
CA VAL A 22 4.04 5.92 2.47
C VAL A 22 4.59 4.84 3.38
N THR A 23 3.72 4.25 4.20
CA THR A 23 4.11 3.28 5.24
C THR A 23 3.93 1.84 4.80
N LEU A 24 3.01 1.59 3.87
CA LEU A 24 2.67 0.27 3.33
C LEU A 24 2.22 0.42 1.87
N ALA A 25 2.77 -0.42 1.00
CA ALA A 25 2.42 -0.51 -0.41
C ALA A 25 2.04 -1.97 -0.74
N VAL A 26 0.86 -2.18 -1.32
CA VAL A 26 0.31 -3.51 -1.58
C VAL A 26 -0.05 -3.65 -3.05
N ASP A 27 0.45 -4.71 -3.68
CA ASP A 27 0.10 -5.07 -5.06
C ASP A 27 0.19 -6.58 -5.25
N SER A 28 -0.50 -7.14 -6.24
CA SER A 28 -0.42 -8.57 -6.54
C SER A 28 0.74 -8.91 -7.48
N TRP A 29 1.23 -7.92 -8.23
CA TRP A 29 2.24 -8.09 -9.26
C TRP A 29 3.65 -7.78 -8.77
N GLN A 30 4.46 -8.83 -8.58
CA GLN A 30 5.82 -8.70 -8.05
C GLN A 30 6.69 -7.70 -8.84
N LYS A 31 6.61 -7.68 -10.17
CA LYS A 31 7.41 -6.75 -10.99
C LYS A 31 7.09 -5.27 -10.70
N ALA A 32 5.82 -4.97 -10.41
CA ALA A 32 5.42 -3.63 -10.00
C ALA A 32 6.00 -3.29 -8.63
N LEU A 33 5.95 -4.22 -7.67
CA LEU A 33 6.58 -4.03 -6.36
C LEU A 33 8.10 -3.86 -6.44
N ASP A 34 8.79 -4.64 -7.27
CA ASP A 34 10.24 -4.53 -7.48
C ASP A 34 10.60 -3.12 -8.00
N ALA A 35 9.79 -2.57 -8.91
CA ALA A 35 9.95 -1.19 -9.39
C ALA A 35 9.58 -0.16 -8.31
N HIS A 36 8.52 -0.41 -7.53
CA HIS A 36 8.10 0.46 -6.44
C HIS A 36 9.18 0.54 -5.35
N GLU A 37 9.82 -0.57 -4.99
CA GLU A 37 10.87 -0.64 -3.96
C GLU A 37 12.13 0.14 -4.35
N GLN A 38 12.52 0.11 -5.63
CA GLN A 38 13.62 0.92 -6.13
C GLN A 38 13.38 2.43 -5.95
N ASN A 39 12.12 2.88 -6.06
CA ASN A 39 11.76 4.30 -5.92
C ASN A 39 11.38 4.67 -4.48
N HIS A 40 10.88 3.72 -3.69
CA HIS A 40 10.33 3.93 -2.35
C HIS A 40 10.85 2.89 -1.34
N PRO A 41 12.16 2.82 -1.07
CA PRO A 41 12.74 1.79 -0.20
C PRO A 41 12.35 1.93 1.29
N GLY A 42 11.77 3.06 1.68
CA GLY A 42 11.36 3.33 3.06
C GLY A 42 9.97 2.79 3.44
N CYS A 43 9.18 2.31 2.46
CA CYS A 43 7.88 1.72 2.73
C CYS A 43 7.96 0.19 2.83
N ARG A 44 7.01 -0.44 3.53
CA ARG A 44 6.87 -1.89 3.51
C ARG A 44 6.10 -2.30 2.25
N HIS A 45 6.62 -3.26 1.50
CA HIS A 45 5.93 -3.82 0.33
C HIS A 45 5.35 -5.18 0.67
N VAL A 46 4.10 -5.40 0.25
CA VAL A 46 3.41 -6.67 0.46
C VAL A 46 2.84 -7.15 -0.85
N ARG A 47 3.27 -8.34 -1.28
CA ARG A 47 2.65 -9.01 -2.41
C ARG A 47 1.39 -9.74 -1.95
N MET A 48 0.23 -9.27 -2.41
CA MET A 48 -1.06 -9.85 -2.04
C MET A 48 -2.09 -9.63 -3.13
N GLU A 49 -2.93 -10.65 -3.36
CA GLU A 49 -4.17 -10.49 -4.11
C GLU A 49 -5.27 -10.01 -3.15
N MET A 50 -5.83 -8.83 -3.44
CA MET A 50 -6.86 -8.22 -2.60
C MET A 50 -8.22 -8.88 -2.86
N GLY A 51 -8.99 -9.11 -1.79
CA GLY A 51 -10.30 -9.77 -1.85
C GLY A 51 -10.35 -11.18 -1.24
N GLY A 52 -9.26 -11.62 -0.60
CA GLY A 52 -9.21 -12.84 0.22
C GLY A 52 -9.77 -12.64 1.64
N ASP A 53 -9.11 -13.22 2.64
CA ASP A 53 -9.48 -13.05 4.04
C ASP A 53 -9.21 -11.61 4.51
N MET A 54 -10.27 -10.84 4.66
CA MET A 54 -10.18 -9.43 5.06
C MET A 54 -9.84 -9.25 6.54
N ASP A 55 -10.18 -10.21 7.41
CA ASP A 55 -9.87 -10.15 8.84
C ASP A 55 -8.37 -10.38 9.06
N GLU A 56 -7.78 -11.29 8.30
CA GLU A 56 -6.33 -11.48 8.25
C GLU A 56 -5.63 -10.22 7.77
N PHE A 57 -6.09 -9.62 6.67
CA PHE A 57 -5.51 -8.38 6.14
C PHE A 57 -5.61 -7.22 7.13
N VAL A 58 -6.77 -7.02 7.76
CA VAL A 58 -6.96 -5.97 8.76
C VAL A 58 -6.05 -6.19 9.97
N SER A 59 -5.93 -7.43 10.46
CA SER A 59 -5.03 -7.78 11.57
C SER A 59 -3.58 -7.46 11.22
N PHE A 60 -3.15 -7.83 10.01
CA PHE A 60 -1.82 -7.51 9.49
C PHE A 60 -1.57 -5.99 9.46
N VAL A 61 -2.51 -5.21 8.94
CA VAL A 61 -2.37 -3.74 8.89
C VAL A 61 -2.33 -3.14 10.29
N GLN A 62 -3.17 -3.62 11.21
CA GLN A 62 -3.17 -3.17 12.61
C GLN A 62 -1.84 -3.44 13.30
N GLU A 63 -1.26 -4.63 13.12
CA GLU A 63 0.05 -4.98 13.65
C GLU A 63 1.14 -4.09 13.06
N HIS A 64 1.15 -3.93 11.73
CA HIS A 64 2.12 -3.08 11.03
C HIS A 64 2.09 -1.64 11.52
N LEU A 65 0.90 -1.04 11.65
CA LEU A 65 0.76 0.33 12.15
C LEU A 65 1.15 0.46 13.63
N SER A 66 0.74 -0.50 14.47
CA SER A 66 1.09 -0.52 15.89
C SER A 66 2.59 -0.62 16.11
N SER A 67 3.30 -1.42 15.30
CA SER A 67 4.77 -1.54 15.35
C SER A 67 5.50 -0.22 15.05
N ARG A 68 4.84 0.71 14.35
CA ARG A 68 5.34 2.06 14.03
C ARG A 68 4.80 3.14 14.97
N GLY A 69 3.98 2.79 15.97
CA GLY A 69 3.33 3.75 16.86
C GLY A 69 2.27 4.62 16.16
N ILE A 70 1.70 4.15 15.05
CA ILE A 70 0.69 4.86 14.27
C ILE A 70 -0.70 4.34 14.65
N ALA A 71 -1.58 5.21 15.12
CA ALA A 71 -2.97 4.82 15.36
C ALA A 71 -3.73 4.67 14.04
N MET A 72 -4.67 3.73 13.96
CA MET A 72 -5.49 3.52 12.76
C MET A 72 -6.23 4.80 12.32
N SER A 73 -6.68 5.62 13.26
CA SER A 73 -7.34 6.91 13.01
C SER A 73 -6.44 7.97 12.38
N GLN A 74 -5.12 7.76 12.40
CA GLN A 74 -4.13 8.66 11.80
C GLN A 74 -3.67 8.17 10.41
N CYS A 75 -4.22 7.05 9.93
CA CYS A 75 -3.82 6.44 8.69
C CYS A 75 -4.77 6.85 7.54
N HIS A 76 -4.20 7.39 6.46
CA HIS A 76 -4.89 7.55 5.19
C HIS A 76 -4.68 6.32 4.31
N ILE A 77 -5.74 5.82 3.69
CA ILE A 77 -5.71 4.72 2.73
C ILE A 77 -6.06 5.27 1.35
N HIS A 78 -5.17 5.03 0.40
CA HIS A 78 -5.43 5.19 -1.02
C HIS A 78 -5.56 3.81 -1.66
N ALA A 79 -6.48 3.66 -2.61
CA ALA A 79 -6.65 2.43 -3.36
C ALA A 79 -6.99 2.75 -4.83
N SER A 80 -6.30 2.10 -5.77
CA SER A 80 -6.56 2.21 -7.21
C SER A 80 -6.89 0.85 -7.84
N PRO A 81 -8.01 0.21 -7.44
CA PRO A 81 -8.36 -1.12 -7.93
C PRO A 81 -8.61 -1.11 -9.45
N PRO A 82 -8.35 -2.23 -10.14
CA PRO A 82 -8.67 -2.35 -11.56
C PRO A 82 -10.19 -2.33 -11.81
N CYS A 83 -10.61 -1.68 -12.90
CA CYS A 83 -12.02 -1.58 -13.30
C CYS A 83 -12.40 -2.50 -14.47
N GLN A 84 -11.65 -3.59 -14.70
CA GLN A 84 -11.83 -4.52 -15.82
C GLN A 84 -13.27 -5.06 -16.01
N PRO A 85 -14.08 -5.29 -14.96
CA PRO A 85 -15.47 -5.71 -15.15
C PRO A 85 -16.36 -4.71 -15.89
N PHE A 86 -15.92 -3.45 -16.03
CA PHE A 86 -16.70 -2.35 -16.62
C PHE A 86 -16.16 -1.87 -17.98
N SER A 87 -15.21 -2.59 -18.59
CA SER A 87 -14.56 -2.25 -19.86
C SER A 87 -14.86 -3.23 -20.98
#